data_AF-A0A7C1QRA2-F1
#
_entry.id   AF-A0A7C1QRA2-F1
#
_cell.length_a   1.000
_cell.length_b   1.000
_cell.length_c   1.000
_cell.angle_alpha   90.00
_cell.angle_beta   90.00
_cell.angle_gamma   90.00
#
_symmetry.space_group_name_H-M   'P 1'
#
loop_
_entity.id
_entity.type
_entity.pdbx_description
1 polymer ?
#
loop_
_entity_poly.entity_id
_entity_poly.type
_entity_poly.pdbx_seq_one_letter_code
_entity_poly.pdbx_strand_id
1 'polypeptide(L)'
;PQKLPVTVLSRCLQFNLKRMTPEHIAGHLTKVLTAEQIPFEEPALWLLARAADGSMRDALSLTDQAIAFGNQTLSARDVSSMLGTIDQQDIERIVSALVDRDGPGLLTEISRISDFAPDYSIILADLLSLFHRVTMEQVVPGSADNVLGDAAQVQSLARRLSAEDTQLFYQAALVGRKDLAITPDARMGFEMTLLRMLAFRPGSDRRAPPAVSNAGSGVEGEAREEPEPAPAPAAIEPVADDDWLASLDAQAEAGPDYPEPEPEPEPEPEPEPEPEPEPEPAPAPEIEAAPAPTASGEFVWERDFRNLGIVGMPGNLAGHGAMSRSGDIITLLIDDGHARLLNARHEEKILAALRNHFGDAIQLQIEKGDPGPDTPAAFEERLRVTRQAAAEESIRNDPLVRSIVERFEATVVEDSIRPTDTNRR
;
A
#
# COMPACT_ATOMS: atom_id res chain seq x y z
N PRO A 1 0.06 1.86 19.71
CA PRO A 1 -0.91 1.86 20.83
C PRO A 1 -0.35 1.41 22.19
N GLN A 2 0.75 0.63 22.27
CA GLN A 2 1.32 0.15 23.54
C GLN A 2 2.50 1.00 24.06
N LYS A 3 2.37 2.34 24.07
CA LYS A 3 3.39 3.23 24.67
C LYS A 3 3.14 3.54 26.16
N LEU A 4 2.04 3.05 26.74
CA LEU A 4 1.67 3.31 28.13
C LEU A 4 2.01 2.10 29.02
N PRO A 5 2.67 2.30 30.18
CA PRO A 5 2.97 1.22 31.10
C PRO A 5 1.70 0.52 31.61
N VAL A 6 1.77 -0.80 31.79
CA VAL A 6 0.65 -1.63 32.28
C VAL A 6 0.14 -1.17 33.65
N THR A 7 1.00 -0.60 34.48
CA THR A 7 0.66 -0.04 35.80
C THR A 7 -0.26 1.18 35.73
N VAL A 8 -0.30 1.89 34.61
CA VAL A 8 -1.24 2.98 34.35
C VAL A 8 -2.54 2.42 33.76
N LEU A 9 -2.42 1.48 32.82
CA LEU A 9 -3.56 0.85 32.16
C LEU A 9 -4.46 0.07 33.14
N SER A 10 -3.89 -0.50 34.22
CA SER A 10 -4.65 -1.21 35.26
C SER A 10 -5.35 -0.31 36.28
N ARG A 11 -4.96 0.98 36.35
CA ARG A 11 -5.52 1.95 37.31
C ARG A 11 -6.51 2.92 36.67
N CYS A 12 -6.73 2.83 35.36
CA CYS A 12 -7.60 3.73 34.62
C CYS A 12 -8.65 2.96 33.82
N LEU A 13 -9.88 3.49 33.81
CA LEU A 13 -10.91 3.07 32.85
C LEU A 13 -10.55 3.62 31.47
N GLN A 14 -10.33 2.72 30.53
CA GLN A 14 -9.98 3.09 29.16
C GLN A 14 -11.24 3.16 28.31
N PHE A 15 -11.53 4.36 27.80
CA PHE A 15 -12.55 4.56 26.79
C PHE A 15 -11.87 4.80 25.44
N ASN A 16 -11.98 3.83 24.53
CA ASN A 16 -11.52 3.98 23.16
C ASN A 16 -12.58 4.74 22.37
N LEU A 17 -12.29 6.01 22.07
CA LEU A 17 -13.14 6.82 21.22
C LEU A 17 -12.94 6.41 19.76
N LYS A 18 -14.03 6.09 19.07
CA LYS A 18 -14.03 5.80 17.64
C LYS A 18 -13.86 7.09 16.84
N ARG A 19 -13.25 6.97 15.67
CA ARG A 19 -13.22 8.07 14.68
C ARG A 19 -14.64 8.43 14.25
N MET A 20 -14.89 9.72 14.03
CA MET A 20 -16.18 10.15 13.50
C MET A 20 -16.28 9.78 12.03
N THR A 21 -17.47 9.41 11.58
CA THR A 21 -17.71 9.15 10.15
C THR A 21 -17.85 10.48 9.39
N PRO A 22 -17.54 10.52 8.08
CA PRO A 22 -17.67 11.74 7.28
C PRO A 22 -19.07 12.35 7.31
N GLU A 23 -20.14 11.54 7.34
CA GLU A 23 -21.53 12.00 7.45
C GLU A 23 -21.76 12.83 8.72
N HIS A 24 -21.23 12.34 9.86
CA HIS A 24 -21.39 13.02 11.13
C HIS A 24 -20.61 14.34 11.16
N ILE A 25 -19.42 14.37 10.55
CA ILE A 25 -18.62 15.59 10.44
C ILE A 25 -19.32 16.59 9.52
N ALA A 26 -19.71 16.19 8.30
CA ALA A 26 -20.42 17.06 7.34
C ALA A 26 -21.74 17.60 7.92
N GLY A 27 -22.51 16.75 8.61
CA GLY A 27 -23.72 17.14 9.31
C GLY A 27 -23.47 18.11 10.47
N HIS A 28 -22.32 18.01 11.16
CA HIS A 28 -21.92 18.98 12.18
C HIS A 28 -21.48 20.31 11.55
N LEU A 29 -20.66 20.28 10.49
CA LEU A 29 -20.23 21.47 9.76
C LEU A 29 -21.43 22.24 9.21
N THR A 30 -22.44 21.54 8.67
CA THR A 30 -23.70 22.14 8.21
C THR A 30 -24.36 22.97 9.32
N LYS A 31 -24.44 22.43 10.54
CA LYS A 31 -25.04 23.14 11.68
C LYS A 31 -24.24 24.37 12.07
N VAL A 32 -22.91 24.25 12.13
CA VAL A 32 -22.00 25.35 12.50
C VAL A 32 -22.09 26.48 11.47
N LEU A 33 -21.93 26.17 10.18
CA LEU A 33 -21.94 27.17 9.11
C LEU A 33 -23.30 27.86 8.95
N THR A 34 -24.39 27.11 9.17
CA THR A 34 -25.74 27.70 9.19
C THR A 34 -25.90 28.68 10.36
N ALA A 35 -25.35 28.36 11.54
CA ALA A 35 -25.40 29.25 12.70
C ALA A 35 -24.55 30.52 12.52
N GLU A 36 -23.38 30.38 11.88
CA GLU A 36 -22.45 31.47 11.55
C GLU A 36 -22.88 32.26 10.29
N GLN A 37 -23.97 31.86 9.61
CA GLN A 37 -24.49 32.49 8.39
C GLN A 37 -23.49 32.53 7.22
N ILE A 38 -22.64 31.51 7.10
CA ILE A 38 -21.67 31.39 6.00
C ILE A 38 -22.29 30.60 4.86
N PRO A 39 -22.34 31.11 3.61
CA PRO A 39 -22.80 30.35 2.45
C PRO A 39 -21.88 29.17 2.14
N PHE A 40 -22.45 27.99 1.92
CA PHE A 40 -21.70 26.77 1.60
C PHE A 40 -22.42 25.90 0.56
N GLU A 41 -21.63 25.10 -0.15
CA GLU A 41 -22.10 24.01 -1.00
C GLU A 41 -21.94 22.67 -0.27
N GLU A 42 -22.93 21.78 -0.38
CA GLU A 42 -22.89 20.47 0.28
C GLU A 42 -21.65 19.63 -0.09
N PRO A 43 -21.21 19.54 -1.36
CA PRO A 43 -19.99 18.79 -1.73
C PRO A 43 -18.71 19.34 -1.07
N ALA A 44 -18.64 20.64 -0.77
CA ALA A 44 -17.51 21.24 -0.08
C ALA A 44 -17.36 20.68 1.36
N LEU A 45 -18.49 20.44 2.03
CA LEU A 45 -18.51 19.88 3.38
C LEU A 45 -18.01 18.44 3.41
N TRP A 46 -18.36 17.65 2.40
CA TRP A 46 -17.89 16.28 2.25
C TRP A 46 -16.38 16.20 2.01
N LEU A 47 -15.83 17.10 1.17
CA LEU A 47 -14.38 17.20 0.95
C LEU A 47 -13.64 17.52 2.25
N LEU A 48 -14.13 18.49 3.03
CA LEU A 48 -13.55 18.87 4.33
C LEU A 48 -13.66 17.72 5.34
N ALA A 49 -14.82 17.06 5.41
CA ALA A 49 -15.04 15.93 6.31
C ALA A 49 -14.08 14.76 6.03
N ARG A 50 -13.80 14.49 4.75
CA ARG A 50 -12.84 13.46 4.32
C ARG A 50 -11.40 13.85 4.66
N ALA A 51 -11.01 15.09 4.34
CA ALA A 51 -9.67 15.59 4.63
C ALA A 51 -9.36 15.62 6.14
N ALA A 52 -10.38 15.70 6.99
CA ALA A 52 -10.26 15.67 8.44
C ALA A 52 -10.02 14.28 9.04
N ASP A 53 -10.11 13.19 8.27
CA ASP A 53 -9.81 11.80 8.68
C ASP A 53 -10.44 11.38 10.05
N GLY A 54 -11.68 11.80 10.29
CA GLY A 54 -12.44 11.46 11.49
C GLY A 54 -12.19 12.35 12.71
N SER A 55 -11.42 13.44 12.56
CA SER A 55 -11.13 14.44 13.60
C SER A 55 -11.98 15.71 13.40
N MET A 56 -12.95 15.95 14.30
CA MET A 56 -13.78 17.15 14.24
C MET A 56 -12.97 18.46 14.37
N ARG A 57 -11.87 18.42 15.11
CA ARG A 57 -10.98 19.57 15.27
C ARG A 57 -10.29 19.94 13.96
N ASP A 58 -9.79 18.93 13.25
CA ASP A 58 -9.12 19.14 11.97
C ASP A 58 -10.15 19.60 10.92
N ALA A 59 -11.37 19.04 10.96
CA ALA A 59 -12.47 19.50 10.11
C ALA A 59 -12.78 20.99 10.28
N LEU A 60 -12.93 21.47 11.51
CA LEU A 60 -13.14 22.90 11.78
C LEU A 60 -11.94 23.74 11.34
N SER A 61 -10.72 23.28 11.62
CA SER A 61 -9.49 23.99 11.24
C SER A 61 -9.34 24.11 9.71
N LEU A 62 -9.72 23.08 8.95
CA LEU A 62 -9.74 23.11 7.49
C LEU A 62 -10.88 23.98 6.96
N THR A 63 -12.02 23.98 7.64
CA THR A 63 -13.17 24.83 7.28
C THR A 63 -12.80 26.31 7.41
N ASP A 64 -12.15 26.71 8.50
CA ASP A 64 -11.65 28.08 8.69
C ASP A 64 -10.67 28.50 7.60
N GLN A 65 -9.76 27.60 7.21
CA GLN A 65 -8.83 27.84 6.11
C GLN A 65 -9.56 28.02 4.77
N ALA A 66 -10.56 27.18 4.51
CA ALA A 66 -11.36 27.25 3.30
C ALA A 66 -12.21 28.53 3.24
N ILE A 67 -12.76 29.00 4.36
CA ILE A 67 -13.48 30.29 4.45
C ILE A 67 -12.55 31.46 4.13
N ALA A 68 -11.32 31.42 4.66
CA ALA A 68 -10.31 32.45 4.40
C ALA A 68 -9.86 32.45 2.93
N PHE A 69 -9.79 31.28 2.30
CA PHE A 69 -9.41 31.11 0.89
C PHE A 69 -10.55 31.53 -0.07
N GLY A 70 -11.79 31.12 0.20
CA GLY A 70 -12.97 31.34 -0.65
C GLY A 70 -13.73 32.65 -0.42
N ASN A 71 -13.08 33.68 0.15
CA ASN A 71 -13.69 35.00 0.42
C ASN A 71 -15.04 34.93 1.17
N GLN A 72 -15.11 34.17 2.27
CA GLN A 72 -16.33 33.95 3.07
C GLN A 72 -17.43 33.12 2.40
N THR A 73 -17.13 32.43 1.31
CA THR A 73 -18.02 31.44 0.71
C THR A 73 -17.30 30.10 0.57
N LEU A 74 -17.98 29.01 0.92
CA LEU A 74 -17.44 27.65 0.83
C LEU A 74 -17.94 26.97 -0.43
N SER A 75 -17.19 27.10 -1.53
CA SER A 75 -17.46 26.38 -2.77
C SER A 75 -16.65 25.07 -2.84
N ALA A 76 -17.19 24.04 -3.50
CA ALA A 76 -16.52 22.76 -3.67
C ALA A 76 -15.20 22.90 -4.44
N ARG A 77 -15.20 23.78 -5.45
CA ARG A 77 -14.02 24.06 -6.28
C ARG A 77 -12.89 24.71 -5.48
N ASP A 78 -13.21 25.71 -4.67
CA ASP A 78 -12.19 26.42 -3.87
C ASP A 78 -11.61 25.51 -2.80
N VAL A 79 -12.45 24.70 -2.14
CA VAL A 79 -12.01 23.68 -1.18
C VAL A 79 -11.11 22.64 -1.84
N SER A 80 -11.50 22.15 -3.03
CA SER A 80 -10.70 21.15 -3.75
C SER A 80 -9.35 21.73 -4.19
N SER A 81 -9.34 22.97 -4.68
CA SER A 81 -8.10 23.69 -5.01
C SER A 81 -7.21 23.92 -3.79
N MET A 82 -7.79 24.24 -2.62
CA MET A 82 -7.05 24.44 -1.38
C MET A 82 -6.42 23.13 -0.89
N LEU A 83 -7.16 22.02 -0.96
CA LEU A 83 -6.70 20.70 -0.54
C LEU A 83 -5.76 20.04 -1.55
N GLY A 84 -5.59 20.63 -2.75
CA GLY A 84 -4.83 20.03 -3.84
C GLY A 84 -5.47 18.76 -4.38
N THR A 85 -6.77 18.59 -4.17
CA THR A 85 -7.55 17.45 -4.66
C THR A 85 -8.23 17.78 -5.98
N ILE A 86 -8.69 16.75 -6.67
CA ILE A 86 -9.51 16.89 -7.87
C ILE A 86 -10.98 17.00 -7.48
N ASP A 87 -11.75 17.80 -8.22
CA ASP A 87 -13.20 17.90 -8.03
C ASP A 87 -13.85 16.56 -8.38
N GLN A 88 -14.85 16.15 -7.59
CA GLN A 88 -15.64 14.95 -7.88
C GLN A 88 -16.16 14.96 -9.32
N GLN A 89 -16.58 16.12 -9.81
CA GLN A 89 -17.03 16.31 -11.20
C GLN A 89 -16.01 15.87 -12.26
N ASP A 90 -14.72 16.07 -12.01
CA ASP A 90 -13.66 15.67 -12.94
C ASP A 90 -13.55 14.14 -13.01
N ILE A 91 -13.67 13.46 -11.86
CA ILE A 91 -13.73 12.00 -11.81
C ILE A 91 -14.96 11.49 -12.56
N GLU A 92 -16.13 12.12 -12.40
CA GLU A 92 -17.33 11.72 -13.13
C GLU A 92 -17.15 11.86 -14.64
N ARG A 93 -16.54 12.96 -15.10
CA ARG A 93 -16.28 13.21 -16.53
C ARG A 93 -15.31 12.18 -17.11
N ILE A 94 -14.24 11.85 -16.39
CA ILE A 94 -13.33 10.75 -16.77
C ILE A 94 -14.11 9.44 -16.90
N VAL A 95 -14.89 9.07 -15.88
CA VAL A 95 -15.61 7.79 -15.87
C VAL A 95 -16.68 7.75 -16.95
N SER A 96 -17.42 8.83 -17.19
CA SER A 96 -18.41 8.86 -18.28
C SER A 96 -17.73 8.70 -19.63
N ALA A 97 -16.59 9.35 -19.87
CA ALA A 97 -15.83 9.16 -21.11
C ALA A 97 -15.34 7.70 -21.28
N LEU A 98 -14.93 7.03 -20.19
CA LEU A 98 -14.59 5.61 -20.21
C LEU A 98 -15.80 4.70 -20.51
N VAL A 99 -16.95 4.99 -19.90
CA VAL A 99 -18.21 4.26 -20.11
C VAL A 99 -18.68 4.39 -21.56
N ASP A 100 -18.70 5.63 -22.06
CA ASP A 100 -19.22 6.01 -23.37
C ASP A 100 -18.21 5.75 -24.52
N ARG A 101 -17.01 5.27 -24.18
CA ARG A 101 -15.90 4.98 -25.12
C ARG A 101 -15.41 6.21 -25.88
N ASP A 102 -15.53 7.38 -25.26
CA ASP A 102 -15.12 8.66 -25.84
C ASP A 102 -13.64 8.94 -25.57
N GLY A 103 -12.76 8.42 -26.44
CA GLY A 103 -11.33 8.70 -26.40
C GLY A 103 -10.96 10.19 -26.50
N PRO A 104 -11.49 10.93 -27.49
CA PRO A 104 -11.28 12.37 -27.60
C PRO A 104 -11.74 13.16 -26.36
N GLY A 105 -12.92 12.83 -25.83
CA GLY A 105 -13.43 13.43 -24.59
C GLY A 105 -12.52 13.17 -23.41
N LEU A 106 -12.07 11.92 -23.25
CA LEU A 106 -11.15 11.53 -22.18
C LEU A 106 -9.82 12.31 -22.25
N LEU A 107 -9.21 12.45 -23.43
CA LEU A 107 -7.96 13.22 -23.59
C LEU A 107 -8.15 14.72 -23.32
N THR A 108 -9.33 15.26 -23.65
CA THR A 108 -9.69 16.65 -23.35
C THR A 108 -9.77 16.86 -21.83
N GLU A 109 -10.41 15.94 -21.12
CA GLU A 109 -10.53 15.97 -19.66
C GLU A 109 -9.17 15.83 -18.97
N ILE A 110 -8.32 14.90 -19.43
CA ILE A 110 -6.96 14.75 -18.92
C ILE A 110 -6.16 16.04 -19.13
N SER A 111 -6.29 16.69 -20.29
CA SER A 111 -5.62 17.95 -20.57
C SER A 111 -6.07 19.05 -19.62
N ARG A 112 -7.38 19.22 -19.41
CA ARG A 112 -7.92 20.20 -18.45
C ARG A 112 -7.41 19.96 -17.03
N ILE A 113 -7.40 18.71 -16.59
CA ILE A 113 -6.92 18.33 -15.27
C ILE A 113 -5.43 18.63 -15.13
N SER A 114 -4.64 18.38 -16.19
CA SER A 114 -3.19 18.61 -16.18
C SER A 114 -2.79 20.09 -16.03
N ASP A 115 -3.65 21.03 -16.42
CA ASP A 115 -3.40 22.47 -16.28
C ASP A 115 -3.23 22.91 -14.82
N PHE A 116 -3.75 22.12 -13.88
CA PHE A 116 -3.68 22.37 -12.44
C PHE A 116 -2.58 21.55 -11.73
N ALA A 117 -1.75 20.82 -12.48
CA ALA A 117 -0.65 19.98 -11.96
C ALA A 117 -1.04 19.10 -10.74
N PRO A 118 -2.07 18.25 -10.86
CA PRO A 118 -2.57 17.44 -9.76
C PRO A 118 -1.65 16.26 -9.45
N ASP A 119 -1.86 15.65 -8.28
CA ASP A 119 -1.27 14.36 -7.96
C ASP A 119 -2.09 13.22 -8.60
N TYR A 120 -1.61 12.70 -9.74
CA TYR A 120 -2.24 11.61 -10.47
C TYR A 120 -2.42 10.32 -9.65
N SER A 121 -1.60 10.08 -8.61
CA SER A 121 -1.76 8.93 -7.71
C SER A 121 -3.03 9.04 -6.87
N ILE A 122 -3.39 10.27 -6.46
CA ILE A 122 -4.64 10.55 -5.73
C ILE A 122 -5.84 10.33 -6.65
N ILE A 123 -5.77 10.81 -7.90
CA ILE A 123 -6.86 10.61 -8.89
C ILE A 123 -7.13 9.12 -9.12
N LEU A 124 -6.07 8.32 -9.30
CA LEU A 124 -6.23 6.88 -9.46
C LEU A 124 -6.74 6.21 -8.19
N ALA A 125 -6.39 6.72 -7.00
CA ALA A 125 -6.95 6.23 -5.74
C ALA A 125 -8.45 6.52 -5.63
N ASP A 126 -8.90 7.70 -6.06
CA ASP A 126 -10.32 8.06 -6.12
C ASP A 126 -11.08 7.18 -7.13
N LEU A 127 -10.51 6.96 -8.33
CA LEU A 127 -11.07 6.04 -9.32
C LEU A 127 -11.16 4.60 -8.80
N LEU A 128 -10.12 4.09 -8.12
CA LEU A 128 -10.13 2.77 -7.48
C LEU A 128 -11.25 2.66 -6.45
N SER A 129 -11.41 3.68 -5.60
CA SER A 129 -12.45 3.72 -4.58
C SER A 129 -13.85 3.71 -5.19
N LEU A 130 -14.05 4.46 -6.28
CA LEU A 130 -15.30 4.47 -7.03
C LEU A 130 -15.61 3.11 -7.67
N PHE A 131 -14.66 2.53 -8.42
CA PHE A 131 -14.86 1.21 -9.05
C PHE A 131 -15.09 0.10 -8.02
N HIS A 132 -14.44 0.18 -6.86
CA HIS A 132 -14.70 -0.73 -5.75
C HIS A 132 -16.17 -0.62 -5.28
N ARG A 133 -16.67 0.60 -5.03
CA ARG A 133 -18.05 0.82 -4.59
C ARG A 133 -19.07 0.41 -5.65
N VAL A 134 -18.79 0.66 -6.92
CA VAL A 134 -19.60 0.18 -8.05
C VAL A 134 -19.63 -1.35 -8.09
N THR A 135 -18.48 -2.01 -7.92
CA THR A 135 -18.40 -3.48 -7.85
C THR A 135 -19.22 -4.02 -6.69
N MET A 136 -19.11 -3.41 -5.51
CA MET A 136 -19.89 -3.81 -4.33
C MET A 136 -21.39 -3.73 -4.62
N GLU A 137 -21.87 -2.62 -5.20
CA GLU A 137 -23.27 -2.45 -5.57
C GLU A 137 -23.74 -3.46 -6.64
N GLN A 138 -22.86 -3.85 -7.58
CA GLN A 138 -23.18 -4.86 -8.60
C GLN A 138 -23.31 -6.27 -8.01
N VAL A 139 -22.43 -6.65 -7.07
CA VAL A 139 -22.43 -7.99 -6.45
C VAL A 139 -23.48 -8.10 -5.34
N VAL A 140 -23.65 -7.03 -4.55
CA VAL A 140 -24.58 -6.92 -3.44
C VAL A 140 -25.42 -5.65 -3.62
N PRO A 141 -26.58 -5.73 -4.29
CA PRO A 141 -27.45 -4.56 -4.50
C PRO A 141 -27.88 -3.90 -3.19
N GLY A 142 -27.81 -2.58 -3.13
CA GLY A 142 -28.07 -1.81 -1.91
C GLY A 142 -26.89 -1.73 -0.92
N SER A 143 -25.70 -2.20 -1.30
CA SER A 143 -24.49 -2.05 -0.48
C SER A 143 -23.78 -0.71 -0.67
N ALA A 144 -24.17 0.08 -1.68
CA ALA A 144 -23.65 1.43 -1.88
C ALA A 144 -23.93 2.31 -0.66
N ASP A 145 -22.87 2.57 0.11
CA ASP A 145 -22.88 3.54 1.19
C ASP A 145 -22.85 4.98 0.64
N ASN A 146 -23.35 5.93 1.43
CA ASN A 146 -23.31 7.35 1.08
C ASN A 146 -22.10 8.08 1.69
N VAL A 147 -21.00 7.35 1.94
CA VAL A 147 -19.80 7.88 2.61
C VAL A 147 -19.14 9.03 1.85
N LEU A 148 -19.37 9.09 0.54
CA LEU A 148 -18.85 10.11 -0.37
C LEU A 148 -19.95 11.04 -0.93
N GLY A 149 -21.18 10.97 -0.41
CA GLY A 149 -22.31 11.81 -0.86
C GLY A 149 -22.84 11.50 -2.26
N ASP A 150 -22.42 10.40 -2.87
CA ASP A 150 -22.59 10.05 -4.28
C ASP A 150 -23.25 8.68 -4.50
N ALA A 151 -23.97 8.16 -3.51
CA ALA A 151 -24.60 6.84 -3.59
C ALA A 151 -25.48 6.66 -4.84
N ALA A 152 -26.25 7.70 -5.21
CA ALA A 152 -27.08 7.69 -6.41
C ALA A 152 -26.26 7.55 -7.71
N GLN A 153 -25.08 8.17 -7.74
CA GLN A 153 -24.18 8.08 -8.88
C GLN A 153 -23.55 6.68 -8.98
N VAL A 154 -23.11 6.12 -7.86
CA VAL A 154 -22.59 4.73 -7.79
C VAL A 154 -23.64 3.74 -8.31
N GLN A 155 -24.88 3.87 -7.86
CA GLN A 155 -26.00 3.04 -8.34
C GLN A 155 -26.25 3.22 -9.85
N SER A 156 -26.15 4.44 -10.36
CA SER A 156 -26.27 4.70 -11.80
C SER A 156 -25.14 4.06 -12.60
N LEU A 157 -23.90 4.12 -12.11
CA LEU A 157 -22.73 3.53 -12.76
C LEU A 157 -22.78 2.00 -12.72
N ALA A 158 -23.21 1.41 -11.60
CA ALA A 158 -23.41 -0.03 -11.44
C ALA A 158 -24.35 -0.62 -12.49
N ARG A 159 -25.36 0.16 -12.92
CA ARG A 159 -26.30 -0.23 -13.98
C ARG A 159 -25.78 -0.02 -15.40
N ARG A 160 -24.85 0.93 -15.60
CA ARG A 160 -24.29 1.29 -16.93
C ARG A 160 -23.06 0.45 -17.29
N LEU A 161 -22.24 0.11 -16.31
CA LEU A 161 -21.03 -0.68 -16.49
C LEU A 161 -21.34 -2.17 -16.39
N SER A 162 -20.65 -3.00 -17.17
CA SER A 162 -20.63 -4.43 -16.94
C SER A 162 -19.70 -4.76 -15.75
N ALA A 163 -19.93 -5.90 -15.10
CA ALA A 163 -19.07 -6.36 -14.01
C ALA A 163 -17.62 -6.62 -14.50
N GLU A 164 -17.48 -7.15 -15.72
CA GLU A 164 -16.18 -7.41 -16.34
C GLU A 164 -15.40 -6.10 -16.59
N ASP A 165 -16.06 -5.09 -17.17
CA ASP A 165 -15.43 -3.80 -17.43
C ASP A 165 -15.06 -3.07 -16.13
N THR A 166 -15.92 -3.15 -15.12
CA THR A 166 -15.67 -2.55 -13.81
C THR A 166 -14.41 -3.15 -13.17
N GLN A 167 -14.27 -4.48 -13.22
CA GLN A 167 -13.07 -5.14 -12.70
C GLN A 167 -11.82 -4.86 -13.52
N LEU A 168 -11.96 -4.79 -14.84
CA LEU A 168 -10.85 -4.44 -15.72
C LEU A 168 -10.35 -3.01 -15.46
N PHE A 169 -11.26 -2.06 -15.27
CA PHE A 169 -10.92 -0.68 -14.93
C PHE A 169 -10.28 -0.61 -13.55
N TYR A 170 -10.81 -1.34 -12.57
CA TYR A 170 -10.19 -1.43 -11.25
C TYR A 170 -8.76 -1.96 -11.33
N GLN A 171 -8.53 -3.08 -12.03
CA GLN A 171 -7.21 -3.68 -12.19
C GLN A 171 -6.25 -2.77 -12.95
N ALA A 172 -6.70 -2.13 -14.04
CA ALA A 172 -5.91 -1.19 -14.81
C ALA A 172 -5.48 0.02 -13.95
N ALA A 173 -6.39 0.57 -13.14
CA ALA A 173 -6.09 1.67 -12.24
C ALA A 173 -5.09 1.25 -11.15
N LEU A 174 -5.22 0.03 -10.62
CA LEU A 174 -4.34 -0.50 -9.58
C LEU A 174 -2.91 -0.66 -10.09
N VAL A 175 -2.76 -1.28 -11.27
CA VAL A 175 -1.46 -1.43 -11.93
C VAL A 175 -0.89 -0.05 -12.31
N GLY A 176 -1.70 0.82 -12.91
CA GLY A 176 -1.29 2.17 -13.27
C GLY A 176 -0.79 3.00 -12.09
N ARG A 177 -1.44 2.90 -10.93
CA ARG A 177 -1.03 3.58 -9.70
C ARG A 177 0.30 3.07 -9.16
N LYS A 178 0.57 1.77 -9.27
CA LYS A 178 1.87 1.19 -8.93
C LYS A 178 2.96 1.66 -9.89
N ASP A 179 2.66 1.67 -11.19
CA ASP A 179 3.62 1.96 -12.25
C ASP A 179 3.92 3.47 -12.39
N LEU A 180 3.08 4.34 -11.83
CA LEU A 180 3.31 5.79 -11.76
C LEU A 180 4.64 6.15 -11.11
N ALA A 181 5.09 5.39 -10.11
CA ALA A 181 6.35 5.65 -9.40
C ALA A 181 7.61 5.41 -10.25
N ILE A 182 7.49 4.61 -11.32
CA ILE A 182 8.61 4.25 -12.22
C ILE A 182 8.49 4.92 -13.59
N THR A 183 7.40 5.64 -13.84
CA THR A 183 7.18 6.30 -15.12
C THR A 183 7.97 7.62 -15.18
N PRO A 184 8.68 7.93 -16.30
CA PRO A 184 9.46 9.16 -16.42
C PRO A 184 8.64 10.45 -16.27
N ASP A 185 7.36 10.42 -16.61
CA ASP A 185 6.40 11.49 -16.42
C ASP A 185 5.09 10.91 -15.86
N ALA A 186 4.64 11.43 -14.72
CA ALA A 186 3.42 10.99 -14.07
C ALA A 186 2.18 11.17 -14.95
N ARG A 187 2.15 12.25 -15.76
CA ARG A 187 1.07 12.50 -16.72
C ARG A 187 0.99 11.41 -17.77
N MET A 188 2.12 11.04 -18.37
CA MET A 188 2.18 9.96 -19.37
C MET A 188 1.71 8.62 -18.77
N GLY A 189 2.10 8.32 -17.54
CA GLY A 189 1.67 7.10 -16.85
C GLY A 189 0.16 7.06 -16.62
N PHE A 190 -0.42 8.19 -16.23
CA PHE A 190 -1.86 8.37 -16.07
C PHE A 190 -2.62 8.25 -17.40
N GLU A 191 -2.18 8.96 -18.45
CA GLU A 191 -2.75 8.88 -19.81
C GLU A 191 -2.74 7.44 -20.33
N MET A 192 -1.61 6.74 -20.24
CA MET A 192 -1.50 5.35 -20.68
C MET A 192 -2.39 4.40 -19.88
N THR A 193 -2.58 4.66 -18.59
CA THR A 193 -3.48 3.87 -17.74
C THR A 193 -4.94 4.02 -18.20
N LEU A 194 -5.39 5.24 -18.43
CA LEU A 194 -6.76 5.51 -18.89
C LEU A 194 -6.99 5.05 -20.34
N LEU A 195 -6.01 5.20 -21.23
CA LEU A 195 -6.08 4.67 -22.60
C LEU A 195 -6.13 3.15 -22.63
N ARG A 196 -5.46 2.46 -21.70
CA ARG A 196 -5.58 0.99 -21.56
C ARG A 196 -6.99 0.59 -21.17
N MET A 197 -7.64 1.32 -20.27
CA MET A 197 -9.06 1.07 -19.93
C MET A 197 -9.98 1.22 -21.13
N LEU A 198 -9.72 2.18 -22.03
CA LEU A 198 -10.48 2.30 -23.28
C LEU A 198 -10.16 1.19 -24.30
N ALA A 199 -8.89 0.80 -24.41
CA ALA A 199 -8.41 -0.06 -25.48
C ALA A 199 -8.62 -1.56 -25.19
N PHE A 200 -8.45 -1.98 -23.94
CA PHE A 200 -8.61 -3.35 -23.51
C PHE A 200 -9.97 -3.46 -22.85
N ARG A 201 -10.95 -4.03 -23.56
CA ARG A 201 -12.24 -4.51 -23.01
C ARG A 201 -12.56 -5.87 -23.63
N PRO A 202 -12.93 -6.89 -22.83
CA PRO A 202 -13.30 -8.21 -23.34
C PRO A 202 -14.46 -8.09 -24.35
N GLY A 203 -14.39 -8.82 -25.45
CA GLY A 203 -15.41 -8.80 -26.50
C GLY A 203 -15.35 -7.63 -27.50
N SER A 204 -14.38 -6.72 -27.41
CA SER A 204 -14.14 -5.75 -28.49
C SER A 204 -13.49 -6.49 -29.67
N ASP A 205 -14.14 -6.50 -30.84
CA ASP A 205 -13.48 -6.91 -32.08
C ASP A 205 -12.15 -6.19 -32.18
N ARG A 206 -11.06 -6.96 -32.34
CA ARG A 206 -9.69 -6.43 -32.44
C ARG A 206 -9.70 -5.27 -33.43
N ARG A 207 -9.59 -4.04 -32.91
CA ARG A 207 -9.53 -2.85 -33.74
C ARG A 207 -8.30 -2.98 -34.62
N ALA A 208 -8.50 -3.25 -35.91
CA ALA A 208 -7.43 -3.16 -36.88
C ALA A 208 -6.81 -1.76 -36.74
N PRO A 209 -5.47 -1.62 -36.84
CA PRO A 209 -4.82 -0.32 -36.73
C PRO A 209 -5.49 0.64 -37.72
N PRO A 210 -5.70 1.92 -37.35
CA PRO A 210 -6.36 2.87 -38.24
C PRO A 210 -5.55 2.97 -39.52
N ALA A 211 -6.06 2.38 -40.60
CA ALA A 211 -5.51 2.55 -41.93
C ALA A 211 -5.67 4.03 -42.27
N VAL A 212 -4.55 4.75 -42.28
CA VAL A 212 -4.48 6.10 -42.83
C VAL A 212 -4.99 6.03 -44.26
N SER A 213 -6.25 6.42 -44.45
CA SER A 213 -6.89 6.49 -45.74
C SER A 213 -6.30 7.68 -46.47
N ASN A 214 -5.17 7.45 -47.13
CA ASN A 214 -4.56 8.44 -48.00
C ASN A 214 -5.35 8.43 -49.32
N ALA A 215 -6.36 9.30 -49.39
CA ALA A 215 -7.00 9.64 -50.64
C ALA A 215 -5.98 10.39 -51.52
N GLY A 216 -5.61 9.80 -52.66
CA GLY A 216 -4.76 10.49 -53.63
C GLY A 216 -4.19 9.62 -54.73
N SER A 217 -4.96 9.49 -55.82
CA SER A 217 -4.52 9.43 -57.22
C SER A 217 -3.79 8.18 -57.72
N GLY A 218 -4.41 7.53 -58.71
CA GLY A 218 -3.89 6.37 -59.40
C GLY A 218 -2.72 6.64 -60.32
N VAL A 219 -1.98 5.57 -60.60
CA VAL A 219 -1.20 5.35 -61.82
C VAL A 219 -1.26 3.85 -62.12
N GLU A 220 -1.70 3.52 -63.33
CA GLU A 220 -1.59 2.19 -63.96
C GLU A 220 -0.11 1.79 -64.08
N GLY A 221 0.23 0.53 -63.78
CA GLY A 221 1.61 0.07 -63.95
C GLY A 221 1.84 -1.38 -63.55
N GLU A 222 1.72 -2.25 -64.54
CA GLU A 222 2.45 -3.51 -64.76
C GLU A 222 2.51 -4.59 -63.66
N ALA A 223 1.92 -5.73 -64.05
CA ALA A 223 2.17 -7.04 -63.52
C ALA A 223 3.68 -7.32 -63.37
N ARG A 224 4.10 -7.64 -62.15
CA ARG A 224 5.37 -8.27 -61.87
C ARG A 224 5.10 -9.51 -61.02
N GLU A 225 5.38 -10.66 -61.61
CA GLU A 225 5.34 -11.98 -60.98
C GLU A 225 6.16 -11.99 -59.68
N GLU A 226 5.49 -12.29 -58.57
CA GLU A 226 6.12 -12.77 -57.35
C GLU A 226 6.39 -14.28 -57.45
N PRO A 227 7.50 -14.78 -56.91
CA PRO A 227 7.84 -16.19 -56.95
C PRO A 227 6.98 -17.00 -55.97
N GLU A 228 6.56 -18.19 -56.41
CA GLU A 228 5.85 -19.22 -55.63
C GLU A 228 6.47 -19.48 -54.24
N PRO A 229 5.67 -19.50 -53.16
CA PRO A 229 6.03 -20.20 -51.95
C PRO A 229 5.74 -21.70 -52.07
N ALA A 230 6.73 -22.51 -51.68
CA ALA A 230 6.67 -23.97 -51.56
C ALA A 230 5.57 -24.44 -50.57
N PRO A 231 5.16 -25.72 -50.63
CA PRO A 231 3.82 -26.15 -50.22
C PRO A 231 3.64 -26.20 -48.70
N ALA A 232 2.41 -25.87 -48.29
CA ALA A 232 1.91 -26.00 -46.93
C ALA A 232 1.94 -27.45 -46.43
N PRO A 233 2.33 -27.71 -45.17
CA PRO A 233 2.03 -28.97 -44.52
C PRO A 233 0.54 -29.06 -44.18
N ALA A 234 0.07 -30.30 -44.21
CA ALA A 234 -1.31 -30.75 -44.11
C ALA A 234 -2.13 -30.14 -42.97
N ALA A 235 -3.43 -29.98 -43.27
CA ALA A 235 -4.50 -29.73 -42.33
C ALA A 235 -4.43 -30.67 -41.12
N ILE A 236 -4.41 -30.08 -39.92
CA ILE A 236 -4.81 -30.73 -38.69
C ILE A 236 -6.22 -30.20 -38.42
N GLU A 237 -7.21 -31.08 -38.49
CA GLU A 237 -8.58 -30.81 -38.05
C GLU A 237 -8.57 -30.37 -36.58
N PRO A 238 -9.43 -29.42 -36.18
CA PRO A 238 -9.59 -29.13 -34.76
C PRO A 238 -10.26 -30.33 -34.10
N VAL A 239 -9.50 -31.08 -33.29
CA VAL A 239 -10.07 -32.02 -32.34
C VAL A 239 -10.80 -31.17 -31.30
N ALA A 240 -12.13 -31.22 -31.35
CA ALA A 240 -12.98 -30.70 -30.30
C ALA A 240 -12.80 -31.60 -29.07
N ASP A 241 -11.95 -31.18 -28.13
CA ASP A 241 -11.95 -31.73 -26.78
C ASP A 241 -13.06 -31.03 -25.99
N ASP A 242 -14.28 -31.49 -26.25
CA ASP A 242 -15.51 -31.18 -25.51
C ASP A 242 -15.60 -32.08 -24.24
N ASP A 243 -14.48 -32.21 -23.51
CA ASP A 243 -14.32 -33.18 -22.41
C ASP A 243 -13.69 -32.57 -21.14
N TRP A 244 -13.68 -31.23 -21.05
CA TRP A 244 -13.35 -30.51 -19.80
C TRP A 244 -14.58 -29.90 -19.11
N LEU A 245 -15.73 -29.83 -19.79
CA LEU A 245 -17.01 -29.36 -19.22
C LEU A 245 -17.89 -30.50 -18.68
N ALA A 246 -17.59 -31.77 -18.97
CA ALA A 246 -18.36 -32.93 -18.52
C ALA A 246 -17.89 -33.52 -17.17
N SER A 247 -16.77 -33.05 -16.60
CA SER A 247 -16.25 -33.52 -15.31
C SER A 247 -16.64 -32.65 -14.11
N LEU A 248 -17.38 -31.57 -14.33
CA LEU A 248 -17.88 -30.67 -13.27
C LEU A 248 -19.37 -30.86 -12.94
N ASP A 249 -20.15 -31.54 -13.79
CA ASP A 249 -21.58 -31.85 -13.53
C ASP A 249 -21.80 -33.22 -12.86
N ALA A 250 -20.80 -34.10 -12.79
CA ALA A 250 -20.92 -35.45 -12.21
C ALA A 250 -20.56 -35.53 -10.71
N GLN A 251 -20.28 -34.40 -10.04
CA GLN A 251 -20.14 -34.33 -8.57
C GLN A 251 -21.26 -33.51 -7.90
N ALA A 252 -22.32 -33.18 -8.63
CA ALA A 252 -23.49 -32.47 -8.12
C ALA A 252 -24.70 -33.39 -7.79
N GLU A 253 -24.65 -34.69 -8.14
CA GLU A 253 -25.73 -35.65 -7.82
C GLU A 253 -25.22 -36.85 -7.00
N ALA A 254 -24.94 -36.63 -5.71
CA ALA A 254 -24.93 -37.68 -4.70
C ALA A 254 -25.09 -37.05 -3.30
N GLY A 255 -26.27 -36.49 -3.04
CA GLY A 255 -26.66 -36.16 -1.66
C GLY A 255 -26.91 -37.45 -0.88
N PRO A 256 -26.38 -37.62 0.34
CA PRO A 256 -26.87 -38.66 1.24
C PRO A 256 -28.30 -38.32 1.66
N ASP A 257 -29.17 -39.30 1.57
CA ASP A 257 -30.55 -39.29 2.07
C ASP A 257 -30.51 -39.12 3.61
N TYR A 258 -30.87 -37.94 4.12
CA TYR A 258 -31.05 -37.69 5.54
C TYR A 258 -32.56 -37.70 5.85
N PRO A 259 -33.01 -38.50 6.83
CA PRO A 259 -34.41 -38.49 7.24
C PRO A 259 -34.78 -37.14 7.86
N GLU A 260 -35.98 -36.68 7.55
CA GLU A 260 -36.60 -35.43 8.01
C GLU A 260 -36.76 -35.43 9.55
N PRO A 261 -36.23 -34.44 10.28
CA PRO A 261 -36.40 -34.39 11.73
C PRO A 261 -37.76 -33.78 12.11
N GLU A 262 -38.51 -34.52 12.93
CA GLU A 262 -39.68 -34.02 13.66
C GLU A 262 -39.30 -32.85 14.61
N PRO A 263 -40.22 -31.93 14.91
CA PRO A 263 -39.94 -30.81 15.82
C PRO A 263 -39.92 -31.29 17.27
N GLU A 264 -38.74 -31.32 17.88
CA GLU A 264 -38.57 -31.49 19.34
C GLU A 264 -38.71 -30.14 20.09
N PRO A 265 -39.22 -30.15 21.33
CA PRO A 265 -39.64 -28.97 22.07
C PRO A 265 -38.47 -28.13 22.60
N GLU A 266 -38.71 -26.82 22.76
CA GLU A 266 -37.78 -25.85 23.34
C GLU A 266 -37.29 -26.28 24.74
N PRO A 267 -35.97 -26.32 24.99
CA PRO A 267 -35.44 -26.56 26.33
C PRO A 267 -35.50 -25.30 27.18
N GLU A 268 -36.01 -25.45 28.41
CA GLU A 268 -35.94 -24.47 29.49
C GLU A 268 -34.47 -24.13 29.85
N PRO A 269 -34.17 -22.90 30.30
CA PRO A 269 -32.81 -22.51 30.66
C PRO A 269 -32.37 -23.15 31.98
N GLU A 270 -31.44 -24.11 31.91
CA GLU A 270 -30.66 -24.58 33.05
C GLU A 270 -29.49 -23.62 33.37
N PRO A 271 -29.09 -23.50 34.66
CA PRO A 271 -28.20 -22.46 35.15
C PRO A 271 -26.74 -22.65 34.71
N GLU A 272 -26.06 -21.51 34.51
CA GLU A 272 -24.63 -21.42 34.17
C GLU A 272 -23.75 -22.19 35.17
N PRO A 273 -22.82 -23.04 34.70
CA PRO A 273 -21.84 -23.69 35.56
C PRO A 273 -20.79 -22.66 36.05
N GLU A 274 -20.53 -22.69 37.36
CA GLU A 274 -19.40 -21.98 37.98
C GLU A 274 -18.07 -22.42 37.35
N PRO A 275 -17.11 -21.51 37.12
CA PRO A 275 -15.83 -21.86 36.54
C PRO A 275 -14.99 -22.68 37.53
N GLU A 276 -14.68 -23.92 37.16
CA GLU A 276 -13.59 -24.68 37.77
C GLU A 276 -12.24 -23.97 37.52
N PRO A 277 -11.31 -24.02 38.49
CA PRO A 277 -10.02 -23.33 38.39
C PRO A 277 -9.13 -23.97 37.31
N GLU A 278 -8.66 -23.15 36.37
CA GLU A 278 -7.63 -23.53 35.41
C GLU A 278 -6.34 -23.99 36.15
N PRO A 279 -5.67 -25.05 35.68
CA PRO A 279 -4.42 -25.52 36.26
C PRO A 279 -3.32 -24.46 36.09
N GLU A 280 -2.57 -24.23 37.16
CA GLU A 280 -1.37 -23.39 37.16
C GLU A 280 -0.44 -23.79 35.99
N PRO A 281 0.09 -22.81 35.24
CA PRO A 281 1.06 -23.11 34.19
C PRO A 281 2.31 -23.71 34.84
N ALA A 282 2.63 -24.94 34.44
CA ALA A 282 3.92 -25.55 34.71
C ALA A 282 5.03 -24.59 34.23
N PRO A 283 6.14 -24.46 34.99
CA PRO A 283 7.22 -23.55 34.66
C PRO A 283 7.79 -23.92 33.28
N ALA A 284 7.77 -22.96 32.36
CA ALA A 284 8.49 -23.08 31.10
C ALA A 284 9.97 -23.33 31.38
N PRO A 285 10.66 -24.15 30.57
CA PRO A 285 12.08 -24.38 30.71
C PRO A 285 12.81 -23.04 30.66
N GLU A 286 13.59 -22.80 31.71
CA GLU A 286 14.51 -21.70 31.87
C GLU A 286 15.49 -21.73 30.70
N ILE A 287 15.19 -20.95 29.65
CA ILE A 287 16.20 -20.58 28.66
C ILE A 287 17.22 -19.81 29.47
N GLU A 288 18.39 -20.42 29.66
CA GLU A 288 19.60 -19.80 30.16
C GLU A 288 19.66 -18.38 29.60
N ALA A 289 19.45 -17.42 30.50
CA ALA A 289 19.75 -16.04 30.24
C ALA A 289 21.19 -16.02 29.73
N ALA A 290 21.34 -15.72 28.44
CA ALA A 290 22.59 -15.20 27.92
C ALA A 290 23.07 -14.15 28.94
N PRO A 291 24.32 -14.25 29.41
CA PRO A 291 24.76 -13.54 30.60
C PRO A 291 24.48 -12.05 30.41
N ALA A 292 23.79 -11.47 31.39
CA ALA A 292 23.70 -10.02 31.53
C ALA A 292 25.10 -9.44 31.30
N PRO A 293 25.27 -8.38 30.47
CA PRO A 293 26.58 -7.82 30.25
C PRO A 293 27.07 -7.30 31.61
N THR A 294 28.05 -8.03 32.14
CA THR A 294 28.87 -7.64 33.27
C THR A 294 29.35 -6.21 33.05
N ALA A 295 29.11 -5.37 34.06
CA ALA A 295 29.46 -3.97 34.14
C ALA A 295 30.99 -3.75 34.20
N SER A 296 31.68 -4.01 33.09
CA SER A 296 33.09 -3.68 32.89
C SER A 296 33.49 -3.43 31.41
N GLY A 297 32.52 -3.12 30.53
CA GLY A 297 32.70 -3.22 29.07
C GLY A 297 33.37 -2.01 28.41
N GLU A 298 34.55 -2.24 27.84
CA GLU A 298 35.20 -1.41 26.83
C GLU A 298 34.22 -1.11 25.67
N PHE A 299 34.26 0.12 25.12
CA PHE A 299 33.41 0.49 23.98
C PHE A 299 33.79 -0.37 22.77
N VAL A 300 32.82 -1.08 22.20
CA VAL A 300 33.04 -1.94 21.03
C VAL A 300 32.43 -1.29 19.81
N TRP A 301 33.26 -0.87 18.86
CA TRP A 301 32.81 -0.11 17.69
C TRP A 301 31.69 -0.80 16.91
N GLU A 302 31.82 -2.08 16.58
CA GLU A 302 30.81 -2.82 15.81
C GLU A 302 29.42 -2.88 16.48
N ARG A 303 29.36 -2.87 17.82
CA ARG A 303 28.11 -2.98 18.59
C ARG A 303 27.55 -1.62 19.00
N ASP A 304 28.42 -0.73 19.46
CA ASP A 304 28.04 0.50 20.16
C ASP A 304 28.02 1.73 19.23
N PHE A 305 28.40 1.60 17.96
CA PHE A 305 28.42 2.68 16.97
C PHE A 305 27.11 3.47 16.89
N ARG A 306 25.95 2.79 16.97
CA ARG A 306 24.64 3.46 16.91
C ARG A 306 24.39 4.42 18.07
N ASN A 307 25.03 4.19 19.22
CA ASN A 307 24.92 5.08 20.39
C ASN A 307 25.60 6.44 20.15
N LEU A 308 26.48 6.54 19.14
CA LEU A 308 27.12 7.80 18.75
C LEU A 308 26.16 8.76 18.02
N GLY A 309 24.98 8.28 17.58
CA GLY A 309 23.96 9.12 16.96
C GLY A 309 24.37 9.74 15.62
N ILE A 310 25.34 9.15 14.92
CA ILE A 310 25.78 9.63 13.60
C ILE A 310 24.76 9.21 12.54
N VAL A 311 23.96 10.17 12.06
CA VAL A 311 22.89 9.92 11.07
C VAL A 311 23.28 10.43 9.69
N GLY A 312 22.76 9.77 8.65
CA GLY A 312 22.95 10.14 7.25
C GLY A 312 24.27 9.66 6.67
N MET A 313 24.77 10.36 5.65
CA MET A 313 25.97 9.97 4.90
C MET A 313 27.23 9.78 5.78
N PRO A 314 27.55 10.64 6.78
CA PRO A 314 28.69 10.40 7.67
C PRO A 314 28.55 9.10 8.50
N GLY A 315 27.32 8.76 8.88
CA GLY A 315 27.04 7.55 9.66
C GLY A 315 27.15 6.29 8.82
N ASN A 316 26.69 6.34 7.56
CA ASN A 316 26.89 5.23 6.63
C ASN A 316 28.38 5.03 6.32
N LEU A 317 29.12 6.10 6.01
CA LEU A 317 30.56 6.02 5.72
C LEU A 317 31.36 5.47 6.92
N ALA A 318 31.08 5.95 8.13
CA ALA A 318 31.76 5.46 9.34
C ALA A 318 31.31 4.04 9.74
N GLY A 319 30.05 3.67 9.48
CA GLY A 319 29.51 2.34 9.79
C GLY A 319 30.09 1.22 8.92
N HIS A 320 30.64 1.56 7.75
CA HIS A 320 31.40 0.63 6.90
C HIS A 320 32.90 0.62 7.21
N GLY A 321 33.36 1.41 8.18
CA GLY A 321 34.77 1.46 8.61
C GLY A 321 35.01 0.69 9.90
N ALA A 322 36.24 0.20 10.07
CA ALA A 322 36.71 -0.41 11.31
C ALA A 322 37.48 0.62 12.13
N MET A 323 37.24 0.65 13.43
CA MET A 323 37.84 1.62 14.34
C MET A 323 38.88 0.94 15.23
N SER A 324 40.03 1.59 15.34
CA SER A 324 41.06 1.27 16.32
C SER A 324 41.40 2.53 17.12
N ARG A 325 41.70 2.36 18.41
CA ARG A 325 42.00 3.47 19.32
C ARG A 325 43.37 3.28 19.95
N SER A 326 44.20 4.34 19.88
CA SER A 326 45.48 4.43 20.58
C SER A 326 45.52 5.74 21.38
N GLY A 327 45.14 5.66 22.66
CA GLY A 327 45.04 6.84 23.53
C GLY A 327 43.95 7.81 23.08
N ASP A 328 44.36 9.00 22.64
CA ASP A 328 43.48 10.07 22.15
C ASP A 328 43.35 10.11 20.62
N ILE A 329 44.02 9.19 19.91
CA ILE A 329 43.93 9.07 18.45
C ILE A 329 43.01 7.90 18.11
N ILE A 330 41.97 8.19 17.35
CA ILE A 330 41.08 7.19 16.77
C ILE A 330 41.40 7.06 15.29
N THR A 331 41.83 5.87 14.88
CA THR A 331 42.08 5.53 13.48
C THR A 331 40.86 4.80 12.93
N LEU A 332 40.26 5.36 11.88
CA LEU A 332 39.14 4.76 11.16
C LEU A 332 39.65 4.24 9.82
N LEU A 333 39.71 2.92 9.69
CA LEU A 333 40.07 2.23 8.47
C LEU A 333 38.83 2.09 7.59
N ILE A 334 38.88 2.62 6.38
CA ILE A 334 37.75 2.65 5.44
C ILE A 334 38.22 2.11 4.08
N ASP A 335 37.36 1.35 3.42
CA ASP A 335 37.60 0.90 2.04
C ASP A 335 37.76 2.07 1.06
N ASP A 336 38.53 1.84 -0.01
CA ASP A 336 38.86 2.83 -1.03
C ASP A 336 37.63 3.49 -1.67
N GLY A 337 36.52 2.77 -1.84
CA GLY A 337 35.28 3.31 -2.39
C GLY A 337 34.62 4.34 -1.48
N HIS A 338 34.51 4.00 -0.18
CA HIS A 338 33.89 4.87 0.83
C HIS A 338 34.81 6.05 1.19
N ALA A 339 36.13 5.85 1.18
CA ALA A 339 37.09 6.91 1.43
C ALA A 339 37.06 8.02 0.37
N ARG A 340 36.66 7.73 -0.87
CA ARG A 340 36.50 8.75 -1.94
C ARG A 340 35.27 9.65 -1.76
N LEU A 341 34.25 9.16 -1.05
CA LEU A 341 33.01 9.89 -0.77
C LEU A 341 33.11 10.72 0.53
N LEU A 342 34.21 10.57 1.24
CA LEU A 342 34.44 11.19 2.52
C LEU A 342 35.10 12.57 2.33
N ASN A 343 34.37 13.60 2.78
CA ASN A 343 34.76 15.01 2.64
C ASN A 343 35.02 15.60 4.03
N ALA A 344 35.71 16.74 4.11
CA ALA A 344 36.02 17.43 5.38
C ALA A 344 34.78 17.67 6.27
N ARG A 345 33.61 17.93 5.69
CA ARG A 345 32.35 18.09 6.44
C ARG A 345 31.83 16.79 7.07
N HIS A 346 32.11 15.64 6.45
CA HIS A 346 31.78 14.33 7.00
C HIS A 346 32.74 13.97 8.14
N GLU A 347 34.04 14.23 7.95
CA GLU A 347 35.07 14.06 8.97
C GLU A 347 34.75 14.85 10.25
N GLU A 348 34.41 16.13 10.10
CA GLU A 348 34.07 17.00 11.22
C GLU A 348 32.86 16.47 12.01
N LYS A 349 31.84 15.94 11.32
CA LYS A 349 30.66 15.34 11.98
C LYS A 349 30.98 14.04 12.70
N ILE A 350 31.81 13.17 12.12
CA ILE A 350 32.25 11.93 12.76
C ILE A 350 33.11 12.27 13.98
N LEU A 351 34.06 13.18 13.83
CA LEU A 351 34.91 13.66 14.92
C LEU A 351 34.10 14.32 16.05
N ALA A 352 33.11 15.14 15.73
CA ALA A 352 32.23 15.75 16.73
C ALA A 352 31.46 14.70 17.55
N ALA A 353 30.95 13.66 16.90
CA ALA A 353 30.28 12.56 17.59
C ALA A 353 31.24 11.73 18.45
N LEU A 354 32.46 11.49 17.96
CA LEU A 354 33.51 10.81 18.74
C LEU A 354 33.93 11.64 19.96
N ARG A 355 34.10 12.96 19.83
CA ARG A 355 34.44 13.85 20.95
C ARG A 355 33.34 13.92 22.00
N ASN A 356 32.08 13.95 21.56
CA ASN A 356 30.94 13.91 22.47
C ASN A 356 30.91 12.63 23.33
N HIS A 357 31.44 11.51 22.81
CA HIS A 357 31.46 10.24 23.53
C HIS A 357 32.74 9.99 24.33
N PHE A 358 33.91 10.30 23.77
CA PHE A 358 35.22 9.95 24.31
C PHE A 358 36.01 11.13 24.89
N GLY A 359 35.53 12.37 24.73
CA GLY A 359 36.14 13.60 25.22
C GLY A 359 36.75 14.49 24.13
N ASP A 360 36.92 15.78 24.43
CA ASP A 360 37.34 16.80 23.47
C ASP A 360 38.79 16.65 22.95
N ALA A 361 39.61 15.87 23.65
CA ALA A 361 41.01 15.62 23.27
C ALA A 361 41.17 14.72 22.04
N ILE A 362 40.08 14.06 21.59
CA ILE A 362 40.14 13.07 20.52
C ILE A 362 40.49 13.70 19.17
N GLN A 363 41.36 13.00 18.44
CA GLN A 363 41.70 13.25 17.04
C GLN A 363 41.29 12.05 16.18
N LEU A 364 40.79 12.34 14.97
CA LEU A 364 40.37 11.34 14.00
C LEU A 364 41.42 11.27 12.88
N GLN A 365 41.94 10.07 12.64
CA GLN A 365 42.80 9.76 11.51
C GLN A 365 42.08 8.75 10.60
N ILE A 366 42.07 9.01 9.30
CA ILE A 366 41.43 8.13 8.32
C ILE A 366 42.50 7.41 7.52
N GLU A 367 42.45 6.09 7.56
CA GLU A 367 43.33 5.22 6.79
C GLU A 367 42.50 4.47 5.75
N LYS A 368 43.12 4.23 4.59
CA LYS A 368 42.49 3.51 3.49
C LYS A 368 42.98 2.07 3.49
N GLY A 369 42.06 1.13 3.48
CA GLY A 369 42.37 -0.29 3.46
C GLY A 369 41.13 -1.14 3.64
N ASP A 370 41.31 -2.45 3.70
CA ASP A 370 40.21 -3.39 3.94
C ASP A 370 39.81 -3.34 5.43
N PRO A 371 38.61 -2.85 5.78
CA PRO A 371 38.17 -2.75 7.16
C PRO A 371 37.86 -4.12 7.80
N GLY A 372 37.83 -5.20 7.03
CA GLY A 372 37.60 -6.54 7.56
C GLY A 372 36.19 -6.74 8.16
N PRO A 373 36.00 -7.78 9.00
CA PRO A 373 34.68 -8.18 9.49
C PRO A 373 34.19 -7.36 10.70
N ASP A 374 35.06 -6.56 11.33
CA ASP A 374 34.79 -5.86 12.59
C ASP A 374 34.21 -4.45 12.35
N THR A 375 33.27 -4.37 11.40
CA THR A 375 32.55 -3.15 11.07
C THR A 375 31.12 -3.18 11.60
N PRO A 376 30.55 -2.04 12.01
CA PRO A 376 29.14 -1.96 12.42
C PRO A 376 28.17 -2.50 11.38
N ALA A 377 28.40 -2.22 10.09
CA ALA A 377 27.59 -2.73 9.00
C ALA A 377 27.65 -4.26 8.87
N ALA A 378 28.85 -4.85 9.00
CA ALA A 378 28.99 -6.31 8.96
C ALA A 378 28.33 -6.97 10.18
N PHE A 379 28.42 -6.36 11.37
CA PHE A 379 27.76 -6.84 12.57
C PHE A 379 26.22 -6.80 12.48
N GLU A 380 25.65 -5.72 11.93
CA GLU A 380 24.20 -5.62 11.67
C GLU A 380 23.71 -6.69 10.69
N GLU A 381 24.47 -6.94 9.62
CA GLU A 381 24.13 -7.98 8.65
C GLU A 381 24.15 -9.37 9.30
N ARG A 382 25.17 -9.69 10.11
CA ARG A 382 25.24 -10.95 10.88
C ARG A 382 24.02 -11.11 11.78
N LEU A 383 23.67 -10.07 12.55
CA LEU A 383 22.48 -10.09 13.40
C LEU A 383 21.20 -10.29 12.60
N ARG A 384 21.07 -9.66 11.43
CA ARG A 384 19.90 -9.80 10.56
C ARG A 384 19.75 -11.25 10.07
N VAL A 385 20.83 -11.85 9.59
CA VAL A 385 20.86 -13.25 9.14
C VAL A 385 20.51 -14.19 10.28
N THR A 386 21.11 -14.02 11.47
CA THR A 386 20.79 -14.85 12.65
C THR A 386 19.32 -14.71 13.07
N ARG A 387 18.75 -13.50 13.04
CA ARG A 387 17.33 -13.27 13.35
C ARG A 387 16.39 -13.90 12.33
N GLN A 388 16.73 -13.84 11.06
CA GLN A 388 15.95 -14.47 10.00
C GLN A 388 15.94 -15.99 10.15
N ALA A 389 17.11 -16.60 10.35
CA ALA A 389 17.20 -18.04 10.61
C ALA A 389 16.41 -18.47 11.85
N ALA A 390 16.47 -17.69 12.94
CA ALA A 390 15.69 -17.97 14.15
C ALA A 390 14.17 -17.85 13.92
N ALA A 391 13.72 -16.90 13.09
CA ALA A 391 12.31 -16.77 12.73
C ALA A 391 11.82 -17.96 11.87
N GLU A 392 12.62 -18.39 10.90
CA GLU A 392 12.33 -19.56 10.07
C GLU A 392 12.25 -20.84 10.91
N GLU A 393 13.19 -21.02 11.85
CA GLU A 393 13.19 -22.17 12.76
C GLU A 393 12.00 -22.15 13.72
N SER A 394 11.62 -20.97 14.24
CA SER A 394 10.44 -20.83 15.10
C SER A 394 9.15 -21.19 14.37
N ILE A 395 8.98 -20.78 13.10
CA ILE A 395 7.81 -21.10 12.30
C ILE A 395 7.78 -22.59 11.94
N ARG A 396 8.93 -23.18 11.62
CA ARG A 396 9.05 -24.62 11.34
C ARG A 396 8.75 -25.50 12.56
N ASN A 397 9.05 -25.00 13.75
CA ASN A 397 8.82 -25.70 15.02
C ASN A 397 7.49 -25.35 15.69
N ASP A 398 6.68 -24.46 15.10
CA ASP A 398 5.38 -24.09 15.64
C ASP A 398 4.38 -25.27 15.54
N PRO A 399 3.79 -25.73 16.66
CA PRO A 399 2.84 -26.84 16.67
C PRO A 399 1.61 -26.62 15.79
N LEU A 400 1.13 -25.37 15.67
CA LEU A 400 -0.02 -25.01 14.86
C LEU A 400 0.33 -25.07 13.37
N VAL A 401 1.49 -24.55 12.98
CA VAL A 401 1.98 -24.64 11.59
C VAL A 401 2.18 -26.09 11.18
N ARG A 402 2.80 -26.92 12.03
CA ARG A 402 2.92 -28.37 11.76
C ARG A 402 1.57 -29.06 11.60
N SER A 403 0.59 -28.74 12.45
CA SER A 403 -0.76 -29.31 12.33
C SER A 403 -1.46 -28.93 11.03
N ILE A 404 -1.21 -27.72 10.50
CA ILE A 404 -1.78 -27.26 9.23
C ILE A 404 -1.10 -27.95 8.04
N VAL A 405 0.23 -28.06 8.08
CA VAL A 405 1.00 -28.78 7.06
C VAL A 405 0.59 -30.25 6.99
N GLU A 406 0.43 -30.92 8.14
CA GLU A 406 0.01 -32.32 8.21
C GLU A 406 -1.45 -32.53 7.80
N ARG A 407 -2.36 -31.61 8.16
CA ARG A 407 -3.80 -31.78 7.93
C ARG A 407 -4.27 -31.35 6.55
N PHE A 408 -3.56 -30.40 5.92
CA PHE A 408 -3.98 -29.79 4.67
C PHE A 408 -2.94 -29.92 3.54
N GLU A 409 -1.87 -30.70 3.73
CA GLU A 409 -0.75 -30.83 2.77
C GLU A 409 -0.18 -29.45 2.36
N ALA A 410 -0.22 -28.48 3.28
CA ALA A 410 0.15 -27.10 2.99
C ALA A 410 1.67 -26.91 2.92
N THR A 411 2.13 -26.03 2.03
CA THR A 411 3.56 -25.69 1.89
C THR A 411 3.85 -24.33 2.53
N VAL A 412 4.84 -24.28 3.42
CA VAL A 412 5.33 -23.01 3.98
C VAL A 412 6.21 -22.32 2.93
N VAL A 413 5.87 -21.07 2.58
CA VAL A 413 6.70 -20.25 1.69
C VAL A 413 7.79 -19.58 2.53
N GLU A 414 8.99 -20.14 2.52
CA GLU A 414 10.11 -19.72 3.38
C GLU A 414 10.50 -18.24 3.16
N ASP A 415 10.44 -17.76 1.90
CA ASP A 415 10.73 -16.37 1.54
C ASP A 415 9.70 -15.34 2.09
N SER A 416 8.57 -15.81 2.63
CA SER A 416 7.54 -14.94 3.23
C SER A 416 7.73 -14.70 4.73
N ILE A 417 8.67 -15.42 5.37
CA ILE A 417 8.91 -15.34 6.81
C ILE A 417 9.69 -14.06 7.11
N ARG A 418 9.02 -13.12 7.79
CA ARG A 418 9.64 -11.87 8.24
C ARG A 418 9.91 -11.94 9.74
N PRO A 419 11.13 -11.62 10.21
CA PRO A 419 11.41 -11.48 11.63
C PRO A 419 10.45 -10.46 12.23
N THR A 420 9.91 -10.75 13.41
CA THR A 420 9.13 -9.77 14.16
C THR A 420 10.04 -8.62 14.58
N ASP A 421 9.89 -7.47 13.93
CA ASP A 421 10.61 -6.24 14.29
C ASP A 421 10.15 -5.78 15.69
N THR A 422 10.89 -6.22 16.71
CA THR A 422 10.71 -5.78 18.11
C THR A 422 11.07 -4.30 18.31
N ASN A 423 11.51 -3.60 17.26
CA ASN A 423 11.88 -2.19 17.28
C ASN A 423 10.78 -1.20 16.83
N ARG A 424 9.54 -1.68 16.61
CA ARG A 424 8.35 -0.80 16.66
C ARG A 424 7.77 -0.82 18.08
N ARG A 425 8.43 -0.12 19.01
CA ARG A 425 7.81 0.34 20.26
C ARG A 425 7.93 1.84 20.41
#